data_AF-A0A1Q7PBZ2-F1
#
_entry.id   AF-A0A1Q7PBZ2-F1
#
_cell.length_a   1.000
_cell.length_b   1.000
_cell.length_c   1.000
_cell.angle_alpha   90.00
_cell.angle_beta   90.00
_cell.angle_gamma   90.00
#
_symmetry.space_group_name_H-M   'P 1'
#
loop_
_entity.id
_entity.type
_entity.pdbx_description
1 polymer ?
#
loop_
_entity_poly.entity_id
_entity_poly.type
_entity_poly.pdbx_seq_one_letter_code
_entity_poly.pdbx_strand_id
1 'polypeptide(L)'
;MIVGLVGVVGGLGGADVLQARQDDKEDRDQENGQGKLPPQTLRSGFESTDQLLRDVERAEKAPLYSAWIVESSRFMFVPFGGFQPDKAGLNTTVNLPVNVGIIEGPDGKITLYDTGWKQLAYIFDWNTSCCWKGIRDQMHAIGLDPDKVTQIVLGHAHWDHAGQLSEFPDAVAYIQKEELKQIDFFLNYPVDFNAGHIRAVNTVDPMTGAQVGPPAQACARTPVCGYPPQTIQEILGKVLHGKAKIVDGRHEITPGLVIHPAFRGHTYGSQLLQVNTARGQLVFGSDTYSSWTGIRDWLVANIQQTDTIQQFLAYEKCYVLTSRLNSFNNCVSAHEPIAYTAAYPLTANWWNIPNGNCSRAAELILAPGKTTHVPASPDRTLCVNLNAPPHTVSP
;
A
#
# COMPACT_ATOMS: atom_id res chain seq x y z
N MET A 1 -23.20 12.75 -77.53
CA MET A 1 -24.28 11.95 -76.93
C MET A 1 -23.71 11.21 -75.74
N ILE A 2 -24.37 11.34 -74.58
CA ILE A 2 -24.32 10.50 -73.37
C ILE A 2 -23.09 10.63 -72.44
N VAL A 3 -23.41 11.13 -71.24
CA VAL A 3 -22.67 11.12 -69.96
C VAL A 3 -22.71 9.71 -69.35
N GLY A 4 -21.65 9.29 -68.67
CA GLY A 4 -21.68 8.09 -67.81
C GLY A 4 -20.47 7.97 -66.89
N LEU A 5 -20.65 8.39 -65.64
CA LEU A 5 -19.76 8.13 -64.50
C LEU A 5 -19.65 6.61 -64.24
N VAL A 6 -18.44 6.10 -63.95
CA VAL A 6 -18.26 4.90 -63.12
C VAL A 6 -17.13 5.18 -62.14
N GLY A 7 -17.50 5.34 -60.87
CA GLY A 7 -16.56 5.35 -59.75
C GLY A 7 -16.22 3.91 -59.36
N VAL A 8 -14.92 3.63 -59.16
CA VAL A 8 -14.45 2.40 -58.54
C VAL A 8 -14.13 2.71 -57.07
N VAL A 9 -14.95 2.18 -56.18
CA VAL A 9 -14.69 2.14 -54.74
C VAL A 9 -13.86 0.88 -54.47
N GLY A 10 -12.56 1.05 -54.20
CA GLY A 10 -11.71 0.01 -53.65
C GLY A 10 -11.74 0.09 -52.13
N GLY A 11 -12.47 -0.83 -51.48
CA GLY A 11 -12.50 -0.96 -50.03
C GLY A 11 -11.15 -1.42 -49.49
N LEU A 12 -10.60 -0.67 -48.54
CA LEU A 12 -9.53 -1.15 -47.66
C LEU A 12 -10.17 -2.04 -46.60
N GLY A 13 -9.75 -3.30 -46.57
CA GLY A 13 -10.22 -4.31 -45.63
C GLY A 13 -10.01 -3.88 -44.17
N GLY A 14 -11.08 -4.00 -43.38
CA GLY A 14 -10.98 -3.96 -41.93
C GLY A 14 -10.19 -5.18 -41.46
N ALA A 15 -9.15 -4.95 -40.68
CA ALA A 15 -8.45 -6.02 -39.97
C ALA A 15 -9.43 -6.67 -38.98
N ASP A 16 -9.53 -8.00 -39.05
CA ASP A 16 -10.28 -8.84 -38.13
C ASP A 16 -9.91 -8.52 -36.67
N VAL A 17 -10.93 -8.16 -35.90
CA VAL A 17 -10.83 -8.07 -34.44
C VAL A 17 -10.86 -9.51 -33.91
N LEU A 18 -9.90 -9.87 -33.06
CA LEU A 18 -9.92 -11.10 -32.26
C LEU A 18 -11.28 -11.22 -31.54
N GLN A 19 -12.19 -12.06 -32.08
CA GLN A 19 -13.49 -12.33 -31.47
C GLN A 19 -13.36 -13.42 -30.41
N ALA A 20 -12.82 -13.07 -29.25
CA ALA A 20 -13.14 -13.77 -28.01
C ALA A 20 -14.46 -13.20 -27.48
N ARG A 21 -15.58 -13.48 -28.17
CA ARG A 21 -16.92 -13.21 -27.61
C ARG A 21 -17.19 -14.28 -26.57
N GLN A 22 -16.99 -13.93 -25.29
CA GLN A 22 -17.57 -14.66 -24.18
C GLN A 22 -19.07 -14.39 -24.19
N ASP A 23 -19.85 -15.38 -24.61
CA ASP A 23 -21.29 -15.44 -24.31
C ASP A 23 -21.47 -15.81 -22.82
N ASP A 24 -20.94 -14.99 -21.91
CA ASP A 24 -21.20 -15.14 -20.48
C ASP A 24 -22.52 -14.46 -20.16
N LYS A 25 -23.44 -15.20 -19.51
CA LYS A 25 -24.79 -14.73 -19.17
C LYS A 25 -24.84 -13.43 -18.34
N GLU A 26 -23.70 -12.93 -17.86
CA GLU A 26 -23.50 -11.70 -17.08
C GLU A 26 -23.26 -10.44 -17.94
N ASP A 27 -23.17 -10.55 -19.27
CA ASP A 27 -23.04 -9.39 -20.18
C ASP A 27 -24.37 -8.79 -20.63
N ARG A 28 -25.51 -9.37 -20.20
CA ARG A 28 -26.85 -8.83 -20.49
C ARG A 28 -27.20 -7.54 -19.75
N ASP A 29 -26.39 -7.11 -18.78
CA ASP A 29 -26.62 -5.87 -18.04
C ASP A 29 -25.98 -4.62 -18.70
N GLN A 30 -25.37 -4.76 -19.88
CA GLN A 30 -24.75 -3.65 -20.63
C GLN A 30 -25.76 -2.68 -21.30
N GLU A 31 -27.07 -2.85 -21.13
CA GLU A 31 -28.07 -1.93 -21.72
C GLU A 31 -28.29 -0.61 -20.95
N ASN A 32 -27.75 -0.44 -19.73
CA ASN A 32 -28.00 0.75 -18.89
C ASN A 32 -26.81 1.71 -18.73
N GLY A 33 -26.13 2.05 -19.82
CA GLY A 33 -25.33 3.29 -19.92
C GLY A 33 -24.05 3.39 -19.07
N GLN A 34 -23.60 2.31 -18.44
CA GLN A 34 -22.23 2.23 -17.91
C GLN A 34 -21.31 1.83 -19.07
N GLY A 35 -20.34 2.69 -19.41
CA GLY A 35 -19.40 2.44 -20.50
C GLY A 35 -18.73 1.07 -20.38
N LYS A 36 -18.40 0.45 -21.52
CA LYS A 36 -17.77 -0.87 -21.58
C LYS A 36 -16.44 -0.86 -20.81
N LEU A 37 -16.38 -1.63 -19.72
CA LEU A 37 -15.16 -1.79 -18.92
C LEU A 37 -14.03 -2.37 -19.78
N PRO A 38 -12.77 -1.95 -19.60
CA PRO A 38 -11.65 -2.59 -20.25
C PRO A 38 -11.58 -4.09 -19.88
N PRO A 39 -11.20 -4.98 -20.81
CA PRO A 39 -11.00 -6.40 -20.48
C PRO A 39 -10.04 -6.57 -19.30
N GLN A 40 -10.24 -7.64 -18.51
CA GLN A 40 -9.41 -7.97 -17.34
C GLN A 40 -9.49 -6.99 -16.16
N THR A 41 -10.38 -5.98 -16.20
CA THR A 41 -10.70 -5.16 -15.03
C THR A 41 -11.69 -5.87 -14.11
N LEU A 42 -11.50 -5.77 -12.80
CA LEU A 42 -12.49 -6.25 -11.83
C LEU A 42 -13.71 -5.32 -11.87
N ARG A 43 -14.93 -5.87 -12.01
CA ARG A 43 -16.15 -5.06 -11.91
C ARG A 43 -16.26 -4.38 -10.53
N SER A 44 -15.93 -5.11 -9.47
CA SER A 44 -15.85 -4.58 -8.10
C SER A 44 -14.57 -3.76 -7.91
N GLY A 45 -14.69 -2.52 -7.46
CA GLY A 45 -13.54 -1.65 -7.15
C GLY A 45 -12.93 -0.93 -8.35
N PHE A 46 -13.44 -1.15 -9.57
CA PHE A 46 -13.07 -0.30 -10.71
C PHE A 46 -13.60 1.12 -10.52
N GLU A 47 -12.73 2.08 -10.79
CA GLU A 47 -13.05 3.50 -10.77
C GLU A 47 -12.56 4.09 -12.10
N SER A 48 -13.48 4.69 -12.87
CA SER A 48 -13.13 5.32 -14.14
C SER A 48 -12.37 6.63 -13.92
N THR A 49 -11.64 7.09 -14.94
CA THR A 49 -10.95 8.39 -14.93
C THR A 49 -11.90 9.53 -14.55
N ASP A 50 -13.13 9.55 -15.07
CA ASP A 50 -14.12 10.57 -14.74
C ASP A 50 -14.57 10.52 -13.26
N GLN A 51 -14.66 9.31 -12.67
CA GLN A 51 -14.98 9.17 -11.25
C GLN A 51 -13.85 9.74 -10.39
N LEU A 52 -12.60 9.36 -10.70
CA LEU A 52 -11.42 9.83 -10.00
C LEU A 52 -11.25 11.35 -10.12
N LEU A 53 -11.42 11.93 -11.31
CA LEU A 53 -11.35 13.38 -11.52
C LEU A 53 -12.44 14.13 -10.76
N ARG A 54 -13.66 13.60 -10.67
CA ARG A 54 -14.72 14.18 -9.82
C ARG A 54 -14.34 14.18 -8.34
N ASP A 55 -13.59 13.18 -7.88
CA ASP A 55 -13.12 13.14 -6.50
C ASP A 55 -11.99 14.13 -6.25
N VAL A 56 -11.08 14.31 -7.21
CA VAL A 56 -10.10 15.40 -7.18
C VAL A 56 -10.81 16.75 -7.09
N GLU A 57 -11.79 17.02 -7.94
CA GLU A 57 -12.55 18.29 -7.93
C GLU A 57 -13.32 18.55 -6.63
N ARG A 58 -13.79 17.49 -5.97
CA ARG A 58 -14.45 17.56 -4.67
C ARG A 58 -13.44 17.83 -3.56
N ALA A 59 -12.32 17.12 -3.59
CA ALA A 59 -11.24 17.24 -2.62
C ALA A 59 -10.55 18.61 -2.68
N GLU A 60 -10.37 19.21 -3.86
CA GLU A 60 -9.80 20.56 -4.04
C GLU A 60 -10.57 21.66 -3.28
N LYS A 61 -11.85 21.42 -2.96
CA LYS A 61 -12.71 22.34 -2.19
C LYS A 61 -12.74 22.01 -0.69
N ALA A 62 -12.13 20.91 -0.29
CA ALA A 62 -12.10 20.45 1.09
C ALA A 62 -10.94 21.10 1.87
N PRO A 63 -10.93 20.96 3.21
CA PRO A 63 -9.80 21.42 4.01
C PRO A 63 -8.47 20.78 3.59
N LEU A 64 -7.38 21.50 3.83
CA LEU A 64 -6.02 21.04 3.56
C LEU A 64 -5.46 20.33 4.80
N TYR A 65 -4.80 19.20 4.56
CA TYR A 65 -4.15 18.39 5.58
C TYR A 65 -2.63 18.64 5.58
N SER A 66 -2.01 18.44 6.74
CA SER A 66 -0.55 18.26 6.85
C SER A 66 -0.23 16.78 6.74
N ALA A 67 0.95 16.44 6.21
CA ALA A 67 1.38 15.05 6.08
C ALA A 67 2.87 14.87 6.34
N TRP A 68 3.18 13.77 7.04
CA TRP A 68 4.53 13.28 7.30
C TRP A 68 4.60 11.80 6.96
N ILE A 69 5.83 11.30 6.88
CA ILE A 69 6.12 9.88 6.80
C ILE A 69 7.23 9.55 7.79
N VAL A 70 7.16 8.40 8.43
CA VAL A 70 8.23 7.87 9.30
C VAL A 70 8.62 6.48 8.86
N GLU A 71 9.91 6.17 8.94
CA GLU A 71 10.45 4.83 8.68
C GLU A 71 10.31 3.99 9.95
N SER A 72 9.27 3.17 10.04
CA SER A 72 9.03 2.25 11.16
C SER A 72 10.18 1.25 11.36
N SER A 73 10.72 0.73 10.27
CA SER A 73 11.84 -0.21 10.23
C SER A 73 12.46 -0.21 8.82
N ARG A 74 13.51 -1.01 8.59
CA ARG A 74 14.11 -1.16 7.26
C ARG A 74 14.47 -2.61 6.98
N PHE A 75 14.00 -3.13 5.85
CA PHE A 75 14.49 -4.40 5.30
C PHE A 75 15.92 -4.22 4.80
N MET A 76 16.79 -5.16 5.17
CA MET A 76 18.19 -5.12 4.76
C MET A 76 18.49 -6.23 3.76
N PHE A 77 19.30 -5.90 2.76
CA PHE A 77 19.83 -6.87 1.80
C PHE A 77 18.76 -7.66 1.04
N VAL A 78 17.62 -7.04 0.73
CA VAL A 78 16.54 -7.68 -0.04
C VAL A 78 17.03 -7.95 -1.47
N PRO A 79 16.96 -9.18 -2.00
CA PRO A 79 17.29 -9.45 -3.39
C PRO A 79 16.44 -8.59 -4.33
N PHE A 80 17.07 -7.84 -5.22
CA PHE A 80 16.39 -6.83 -6.03
C PHE A 80 15.22 -7.45 -6.82
N GLY A 81 15.44 -8.61 -7.47
CA GLY A 81 14.42 -9.32 -8.23
C GLY A 81 13.23 -9.83 -7.41
N GLY A 82 13.38 -9.97 -6.10
CA GLY A 82 12.25 -10.34 -5.24
C GLY A 82 11.28 -9.18 -5.03
N PHE A 83 11.77 -7.94 -5.09
CA PHE A 83 10.98 -6.74 -4.83
C PHE A 83 10.65 -5.93 -6.09
N GLN A 84 11.56 -5.86 -7.07
CA GLN A 84 11.30 -5.38 -8.42
C GLN A 84 11.72 -6.47 -9.42
N PRO A 85 10.81 -7.39 -9.81
CA PRO A 85 11.14 -8.53 -10.67
C PRO A 85 11.84 -8.16 -11.98
N ASP A 86 11.53 -7.01 -12.57
CA ASP A 86 12.19 -6.49 -13.77
C ASP A 86 13.71 -6.28 -13.60
N LYS A 87 14.17 -6.13 -12.36
CA LYS A 87 15.58 -5.92 -12.02
C LYS A 87 16.28 -7.19 -11.53
N ALA A 88 15.65 -8.36 -11.65
CA ALA A 88 16.22 -9.63 -11.20
C ALA A 88 17.60 -9.94 -11.81
N GLY A 89 17.83 -9.55 -13.07
CA GLY A 89 19.11 -9.77 -13.76
C GLY A 89 20.31 -9.01 -13.18
N LEU A 90 20.10 -8.05 -12.28
CA LEU A 90 21.20 -7.29 -11.66
C LEU A 90 21.97 -8.10 -10.60
N ASN A 91 21.39 -9.18 -10.06
CA ASN A 91 21.97 -9.99 -8.98
C ASN A 91 22.54 -9.15 -7.81
N THR A 92 21.83 -8.07 -7.45
CA THR A 92 22.17 -7.16 -6.35
C THR A 92 21.09 -7.22 -5.27
N THR A 93 21.40 -6.62 -4.12
CA THR A 93 20.45 -6.41 -3.03
C THR A 93 20.13 -4.93 -2.84
N VAL A 94 19.01 -4.65 -2.19
CA VAL A 94 18.51 -3.32 -1.89
C VAL A 94 17.98 -3.27 -0.46
N ASN A 95 18.14 -2.12 0.21
CA ASN A 95 17.53 -1.87 1.50
C ASN A 95 16.23 -1.09 1.28
N LEU A 96 15.17 -1.48 1.97
CA LEU A 96 13.84 -0.94 1.73
C LEU A 96 13.28 -0.40 3.05
N PRO A 97 12.94 0.89 3.14
CA PRO A 97 12.29 1.43 4.33
C PRO A 97 10.88 0.86 4.46
N VAL A 98 10.40 0.65 5.69
CA VAL A 98 8.98 0.38 5.97
C VAL A 98 8.37 1.67 6.46
N ASN A 99 7.60 2.34 5.61
CA ASN A 99 7.11 3.67 5.89
C ASN A 99 5.66 3.70 6.39
N VAL A 100 5.38 4.59 7.34
CA VAL A 100 4.05 4.87 7.88
C VAL A 100 3.69 6.32 7.58
N GLY A 101 2.51 6.55 7.00
CA GLY A 101 1.98 7.88 6.75
C GLY A 101 1.30 8.46 7.99
N ILE A 102 1.52 9.74 8.27
CA ILE A 102 0.87 10.47 9.35
C ILE A 102 0.19 11.69 8.75
N ILE A 103 -1.14 11.78 8.89
CA ILE A 103 -1.96 12.81 8.27
C ILE A 103 -2.71 13.57 9.36
N GLU A 104 -2.43 14.87 9.52
CA GLU A 104 -3.12 15.74 10.48
C GLU A 104 -4.19 16.58 9.77
N GLY A 105 -5.43 16.47 10.24
CA GLY A 105 -6.56 17.26 9.76
C GLY A 105 -6.61 18.68 10.34
N PRO A 106 -7.50 19.53 9.79
CA PRO A 106 -7.68 20.91 10.26
C PRO A 106 -8.20 20.99 11.70
N ASP A 107 -8.86 19.94 12.19
CA ASP A 107 -9.35 19.81 13.58
C ASP A 107 -8.27 19.27 14.54
N GLY A 108 -7.05 19.05 14.04
CA GLY A 108 -5.92 18.52 14.80
C GLY A 108 -5.97 17.01 15.03
N LYS A 109 -7.00 16.29 14.55
CA LYS A 109 -7.01 14.83 14.61
C LYS A 109 -6.03 14.24 13.61
N ILE A 110 -5.48 13.09 13.96
CA ILE A 110 -4.52 12.36 13.15
C ILE A 110 -5.16 11.10 12.59
N THR A 111 -4.93 10.89 11.30
CA THR A 111 -5.12 9.61 10.61
C THR A 111 -3.76 9.02 10.29
N LEU A 112 -3.54 7.76 10.66
CA LEU A 112 -2.38 7.01 10.18
C LEU A 112 -2.73 6.29 8.89
N TYR A 113 -1.76 6.18 7.99
CA TYR A 113 -1.81 5.26 6.86
C TYR A 113 -0.77 4.18 7.08
N ASP A 114 -1.25 2.96 7.32
CA ASP A 114 -0.53 1.86 7.94
C ASP A 114 -0.04 2.18 9.36
N THR A 115 0.59 1.20 10.02
CA THR A 115 1.08 1.28 11.40
C THR A 115 2.47 0.69 11.57
N GLY A 116 3.11 0.26 10.49
CA GLY A 116 4.43 -0.34 10.57
C GLY A 116 4.35 -1.74 11.20
N TRP A 117 5.43 -2.12 11.86
CA TRP A 117 5.65 -3.49 12.30
C TRP A 117 5.80 -3.57 13.83
N LYS A 118 5.25 -4.62 14.47
CA LYS A 118 5.42 -4.89 15.91
C LYS A 118 6.05 -6.24 16.24
N GLN A 119 5.95 -7.21 15.34
CA GLN A 119 6.39 -8.59 15.53
C GLN A 119 7.93 -8.70 15.48
N LEU A 120 8.63 -8.24 16.52
CA LEU A 120 10.09 -8.06 16.54
C LEU A 120 10.90 -9.33 16.25
N ALA A 121 10.43 -10.50 16.70
CA ALA A 121 11.06 -11.78 16.36
C ALA A 121 11.02 -12.02 14.84
N TYR A 122 9.91 -11.68 14.18
CA TYR A 122 9.79 -11.74 12.73
C TYR A 122 10.78 -10.76 12.05
N ILE A 123 10.97 -9.57 12.62
CA ILE A 123 11.88 -8.51 12.11
C ILE A 123 13.33 -8.97 12.13
N PHE A 124 13.80 -9.32 13.32
CA PHE A 124 15.23 -9.42 13.60
C PHE A 124 15.75 -10.84 13.45
N ASP A 125 14.95 -11.84 13.78
CA ASP A 125 15.41 -13.23 13.72
C ASP A 125 15.18 -13.84 12.35
N TRP A 126 14.15 -13.40 11.60
CA TRP A 126 13.69 -14.11 10.39
C TRP A 126 13.75 -13.32 9.08
N ASN A 127 13.73 -11.98 9.10
CA ASN A 127 13.64 -11.16 7.88
C ASN A 127 14.78 -10.14 7.71
N THR A 128 15.92 -10.34 8.39
CA THR A 128 17.13 -9.49 8.31
C THR A 128 16.82 -8.00 8.18
N SER A 129 16.37 -7.38 9.27
CA SER A 129 15.93 -5.99 9.27
C SER A 129 16.67 -5.15 10.31
N CYS A 130 16.57 -3.83 10.17
CA CYS A 130 17.19 -2.88 11.08
C CYS A 130 16.22 -1.78 11.49
N CYS A 131 16.72 -0.93 12.37
CA CYS A 131 16.27 0.45 12.49
C CYS A 131 14.82 0.61 12.96
N TRP A 132 14.32 -0.41 13.68
CA TRP A 132 12.97 -0.41 14.19
C TRP A 132 12.79 0.59 15.33
N LYS A 133 11.66 1.30 15.33
CA LYS A 133 11.18 2.13 16.44
C LYS A 133 9.65 2.11 16.49
N GLY A 134 9.10 2.05 17.70
CA GLY A 134 7.65 2.07 17.91
C GLY A 134 7.02 3.39 17.47
N ILE A 135 5.87 3.33 16.78
CA ILE A 135 5.27 4.48 16.10
C ILE A 135 4.86 5.61 17.06
N ARG A 136 4.38 5.29 18.26
CA ARG A 136 4.07 6.30 19.28
C ARG A 136 5.30 7.11 19.69
N ASP A 137 6.43 6.43 19.90
CA ASP A 137 7.70 7.09 20.23
C ASP A 137 8.20 7.95 19.05
N GLN A 138 8.06 7.46 17.82
CA GLN A 138 8.42 8.22 16.63
C GLN A 138 7.61 9.51 16.54
N MET A 139 6.29 9.43 16.74
CA MET A 139 5.40 10.60 16.74
C MET A 139 5.81 11.63 17.80
N HIS A 140 6.02 11.20 19.05
CA HIS A 140 6.50 12.09 20.11
C HIS A 140 7.83 12.74 19.75
N ALA A 141 8.78 11.98 19.20
CA ALA A 141 10.11 12.48 18.87
C ALA A 141 10.12 13.49 17.70
N ILE A 142 9.10 13.48 16.84
CA ILE A 142 8.89 14.50 15.81
C ILE A 142 7.92 15.60 16.23
N GLY A 143 7.53 15.66 17.51
CA GLY A 143 6.66 16.71 18.04
C GLY A 143 5.18 16.55 17.71
N LEU A 144 4.75 15.35 17.31
CA LEU A 144 3.33 15.01 17.15
C LEU A 144 2.80 14.29 18.38
N ASP A 145 1.50 14.44 18.62
CA ASP A 145 0.80 13.82 19.74
C ASP A 145 0.10 12.54 19.28
N PRO A 146 0.59 11.34 19.66
CA PRO A 146 -0.01 10.07 19.26
C PRO A 146 -1.42 9.85 19.84
N ASP A 147 -1.81 10.57 20.90
CA ASP A 147 -3.17 10.46 21.45
C ASP A 147 -4.21 11.16 20.57
N LYS A 148 -3.77 11.96 19.59
CA LYS A 148 -4.64 12.53 18.55
C LYS A 148 -4.94 11.57 17.42
N VAL A 149 -4.33 10.38 17.39
CA VAL A 149 -4.66 9.35 16.39
C VAL A 149 -6.06 8.82 16.67
N THR A 150 -6.99 9.15 15.76
CA THR A 150 -8.39 8.71 15.86
C THR A 150 -8.76 7.67 14.81
N GLN A 151 -7.96 7.59 13.74
CA GLN A 151 -8.26 6.83 12.54
C GLN A 151 -6.97 6.18 12.03
N ILE A 152 -7.10 4.97 11.50
CA ILE A 152 -6.02 4.24 10.84
C ILE A 152 -6.59 3.70 9.54
N VAL A 153 -5.97 4.00 8.40
CA VAL A 153 -6.30 3.38 7.12
C VAL A 153 -5.23 2.33 6.85
N LEU A 154 -5.63 1.07 6.79
CA LEU A 154 -4.72 -0.03 6.44
C LEU A 154 -4.66 -0.14 4.94
N GLY A 155 -3.55 0.23 4.32
CA GLY A 155 -3.35 0.02 2.88
C GLY A 155 -3.52 -1.45 2.52
N HIS A 156 -3.02 -2.35 3.38
CA HIS A 156 -3.36 -3.78 3.42
C HIS A 156 -2.95 -4.37 4.79
N ALA A 157 -3.14 -5.67 4.99
CA ALA A 157 -3.02 -6.32 6.29
C ALA A 157 -1.74 -7.16 6.49
N HIS A 158 -0.68 -6.91 5.72
CA HIS A 158 0.62 -7.54 6.03
C HIS A 158 1.25 -6.98 7.31
N TRP A 159 2.13 -7.77 7.93
CA TRP A 159 2.76 -7.50 9.23
C TRP A 159 3.53 -6.18 9.32
N ASP A 160 4.12 -5.71 8.22
CA ASP A 160 4.84 -4.45 8.10
C ASP A 160 3.92 -3.23 7.97
N HIS A 161 2.62 -3.45 7.82
CA HIS A 161 1.62 -2.41 7.64
C HIS A 161 0.58 -2.39 8.76
N ALA A 162 0.20 -3.56 9.26
CA ALA A 162 -0.82 -3.74 10.29
C ALA A 162 -0.26 -4.18 11.65
N GLY A 163 1.05 -4.01 11.86
CA GLY A 163 1.73 -4.56 13.03
C GLY A 163 1.42 -3.85 14.35
N GLN A 164 1.23 -2.53 14.36
CA GLN A 164 1.12 -1.73 15.61
C GLN A 164 -0.30 -1.20 15.89
N LEU A 165 -1.36 -1.90 15.46
CA LEU A 165 -2.74 -1.45 15.65
C LEU A 165 -3.14 -1.27 17.12
N SER A 166 -2.64 -2.15 17.99
CA SER A 166 -2.91 -2.16 19.44
C SER A 166 -2.26 -0.98 20.19
N GLU A 167 -1.30 -0.29 19.58
CA GLU A 167 -0.71 0.94 20.13
C GLU A 167 -1.70 2.13 20.13
N PHE A 168 -2.80 2.01 19.38
CA PHE A 168 -3.83 3.03 19.27
C PHE A 168 -5.20 2.43 19.57
N PRO A 169 -5.46 1.92 20.79
CA PRO A 169 -6.65 1.11 21.09
C PRO A 169 -7.96 1.81 20.71
N ASP A 170 -8.03 3.13 20.86
CA ASP A 170 -9.23 3.92 20.58
C ASP A 170 -9.46 4.28 19.12
N ALA A 171 -8.42 4.24 18.28
CA ALA A 171 -8.51 4.60 16.88
C ALA A 171 -9.31 3.57 16.07
N VAL A 172 -10.12 4.05 15.14
CA VAL A 172 -10.89 3.20 14.22
C VAL A 172 -10.04 2.81 13.02
N ALA A 173 -9.86 1.51 12.81
CA ALA A 173 -9.15 0.97 11.65
C ALA A 173 -10.08 0.76 10.44
N TYR A 174 -9.80 1.40 9.31
CA TYR A 174 -10.49 1.19 8.04
C TYR A 174 -9.79 0.07 7.27
N ILE A 175 -10.53 -0.99 6.95
CA ILE A 175 -10.04 -2.16 6.24
C ILE A 175 -11.07 -2.60 5.21
N GLN A 176 -10.62 -3.00 4.01
CA GLN A 176 -11.51 -3.51 2.98
C GLN A 176 -12.05 -4.88 3.35
N LYS A 177 -13.31 -5.12 3.00
CA LYS A 177 -13.97 -6.41 3.10
C LYS A 177 -13.22 -7.50 2.34
N GLU A 178 -12.67 -7.17 1.16
CA GLU A 178 -11.88 -8.11 0.37
C GLU A 178 -10.57 -8.53 1.06
N GLU A 179 -10.01 -7.68 1.93
CA GLU A 179 -8.81 -8.02 2.71
C GLU A 179 -9.17 -9.05 3.79
N LEU A 180 -10.29 -8.84 4.48
CA LEU A 180 -10.81 -9.79 5.46
C LEU A 180 -11.17 -11.14 4.83
N LYS A 181 -11.72 -11.14 3.61
CA LYS A 181 -11.96 -12.39 2.86
C LYS A 181 -10.68 -13.15 2.54
N GLN A 182 -9.61 -12.45 2.18
CA GLN A 182 -8.32 -13.08 1.91
C GLN A 182 -7.70 -13.66 3.20
N ILE A 183 -7.79 -12.92 4.31
CA ILE A 183 -7.39 -13.44 5.63
C ILE A 183 -8.18 -14.69 5.97
N ASP A 184 -9.52 -14.66 5.83
CA ASP A 184 -10.39 -15.81 6.10
C ASP A 184 -10.03 -17.01 5.22
N PHE A 185 -9.75 -16.78 3.94
CA PHE A 185 -9.29 -17.83 3.02
C PHE A 185 -7.97 -18.46 3.48
N PHE A 186 -6.98 -17.68 3.93
CA PHE A 186 -5.71 -18.22 4.38
C PHE A 186 -5.78 -18.90 5.76
N LEU A 187 -6.72 -18.50 6.61
CA LEU A 187 -6.97 -19.16 7.90
C LEU A 187 -7.71 -20.49 7.72
N ASN A 188 -8.61 -20.57 6.74
CA ASN A 188 -9.45 -21.73 6.49
C ASN A 188 -9.04 -22.52 5.24
N TYR A 189 -7.80 -22.36 4.76
CA TYR A 189 -7.34 -23.00 3.53
C TYR A 189 -7.46 -24.53 3.64
N PRO A 190 -8.04 -25.23 2.64
CA PRO A 190 -8.27 -26.67 2.72
C PRO A 190 -6.98 -27.46 2.90
N VAL A 191 -6.88 -28.20 4.01
CA VAL A 191 -5.70 -29.03 4.33
C VAL A 191 -5.69 -30.37 3.58
N ASP A 192 -6.84 -30.80 3.08
CA ASP A 192 -6.98 -31.97 2.21
C ASP A 192 -6.46 -31.71 0.79
N PHE A 193 -6.45 -30.44 0.35
CA PHE A 193 -5.79 -30.04 -0.89
C PHE A 193 -4.27 -29.91 -0.68
N ASN A 194 -3.54 -30.96 -1.06
CA ASN A 194 -2.07 -31.00 -1.03
C ASN A 194 -1.48 -30.54 0.33
N ALA A 195 -2.00 -31.10 1.42
CA ALA A 195 -1.56 -30.86 2.80
C ALA A 195 -1.65 -29.39 3.27
N GLY A 196 -2.33 -28.49 2.54
CA GLY A 196 -2.55 -27.11 2.98
C GLY A 196 -1.29 -26.23 3.01
N HIS A 197 -0.43 -26.32 1.99
CA HIS A 197 0.85 -25.61 1.92
C HIS A 197 0.78 -24.07 1.98
N ILE A 198 -0.40 -23.46 1.84
CA ILE A 198 -0.59 -21.99 1.86
C ILE A 198 -1.45 -21.50 3.05
N ARG A 199 -1.31 -22.11 4.23
CA ARG A 199 -2.04 -21.69 5.45
C ARG A 199 -1.29 -20.66 6.29
N ALA A 200 -1.99 -19.63 6.81
CA ALA A 200 -1.44 -18.49 7.57
C ALA A 200 -0.67 -18.86 8.83
N VAL A 201 -0.97 -20.02 9.40
CA VAL A 201 -0.39 -20.47 10.67
C VAL A 201 0.26 -21.82 10.43
N ASN A 202 1.44 -21.81 9.82
CA ASN A 202 2.21 -23.03 9.62
C ASN A 202 3.48 -22.97 10.46
N THR A 203 3.35 -23.26 11.75
CA THR A 203 4.50 -23.55 12.63
C THR A 203 4.82 -25.04 12.68
N VAL A 204 4.03 -25.91 12.01
CA VAL A 204 4.15 -27.37 12.05
C VAL A 204 3.84 -27.99 10.69
N ASP A 205 4.76 -28.78 10.16
CA ASP A 205 4.66 -29.52 8.91
C ASP A 205 3.45 -30.47 8.96
N PRO A 206 2.49 -30.37 8.03
CA PRO A 206 1.31 -31.23 8.03
C PRO A 206 1.60 -32.68 7.64
N MET A 207 2.71 -32.96 6.95
CA MET A 207 3.14 -34.30 6.53
C MET A 207 4.03 -34.99 7.57
N THR A 208 4.89 -34.21 8.25
CA THR A 208 5.92 -34.77 9.15
C THR A 208 5.66 -34.49 10.63
N GLY A 209 4.78 -33.52 10.96
CA GLY A 209 4.55 -33.06 12.33
C GLY A 209 5.72 -32.30 12.95
N ALA A 210 6.80 -32.05 12.20
CA ALA A 210 7.94 -31.25 12.63
C ALA A 210 7.54 -29.77 12.72
N GLN A 211 8.17 -28.98 13.59
CA GLN A 211 8.02 -27.53 13.45
C GLN A 211 8.56 -27.10 12.07
N VAL A 212 7.73 -26.44 11.26
CA VAL A 212 8.15 -25.74 10.03
C VAL A 212 7.97 -24.26 10.24
N GLY A 213 8.87 -23.48 9.68
CA GLY A 213 9.17 -22.14 10.16
C GLY A 213 10.43 -22.17 11.02
N PRO A 214 11.61 -22.02 10.41
CA PRO A 214 12.88 -21.95 11.11
C PRO A 214 13.50 -20.54 11.04
N PRO A 215 14.60 -20.29 11.78
CA PRO A 215 15.65 -19.37 11.37
C PRO A 215 16.29 -19.66 9.98
N ALA A 216 15.67 -20.49 9.12
CA ALA A 216 16.14 -20.82 7.77
C ALA A 216 15.08 -20.73 6.65
N GLN A 217 13.79 -20.50 6.96
CA GLN A 217 12.72 -20.42 5.95
C GLN A 217 11.55 -19.58 6.47
N ALA A 218 11.70 -18.25 6.45
CA ALA A 218 10.58 -17.33 6.60
C ALA A 218 9.51 -17.63 5.52
N CYS A 219 8.43 -18.34 5.90
CA CYS A 219 7.14 -18.53 5.19
C CYS A 219 7.15 -18.80 3.66
N ALA A 220 8.30 -19.11 3.07
CA ALA A 220 8.57 -19.32 1.63
C ALA A 220 8.07 -18.20 0.69
N ARG A 221 7.95 -16.94 1.16
CA ARG A 221 7.37 -15.82 0.38
C ARG A 221 5.99 -16.13 -0.24
N THR A 222 5.27 -17.08 0.33
CA THR A 222 3.88 -17.34 -0.04
C THR A 222 3.03 -16.09 0.21
N PRO A 223 1.89 -15.89 -0.48
CA PRO A 223 0.96 -14.77 -0.21
C PRO A 223 0.50 -14.66 1.26
N VAL A 224 0.68 -15.76 1.98
CA VAL A 224 0.28 -16.04 3.35
C VAL A 224 1.27 -15.50 4.38
N CYS A 225 2.54 -15.33 3.96
CA CYS A 225 3.61 -14.73 4.74
C CYS A 225 3.25 -13.41 5.42
N GLY A 226 2.35 -12.65 4.79
CA GLY A 226 1.88 -11.37 5.28
C GLY A 226 1.10 -11.45 6.60
N TYR A 227 0.60 -12.63 6.97
CA TYR A 227 -0.44 -12.77 7.98
C TYR A 227 -0.04 -13.64 9.17
N PRO A 228 1.08 -13.36 9.87
CA PRO A 228 1.47 -14.15 11.04
C PRO A 228 0.43 -14.00 12.16
N PRO A 229 0.37 -14.95 13.11
CA PRO A 229 -0.64 -14.97 14.17
C PRO A 229 -0.79 -13.65 14.93
N GLN A 230 0.33 -12.99 15.27
CA GLN A 230 0.30 -11.70 15.98
C GLN A 230 -0.37 -10.60 15.14
N THR A 231 -0.10 -10.50 13.85
CA THR A 231 -0.76 -9.52 12.96
C THR A 231 -2.25 -9.81 12.82
N ILE A 232 -2.64 -11.09 12.75
CA ILE A 232 -4.05 -11.47 12.76
C ILE A 232 -4.73 -11.07 14.08
N GLN A 233 -4.05 -11.23 15.22
CA GLN A 233 -4.57 -10.78 16.52
C GLN A 233 -4.74 -9.25 16.58
N GLU A 234 -3.82 -8.48 15.99
CA GLU A 234 -3.93 -7.02 15.88
C GLU A 234 -5.21 -6.61 15.12
N ILE A 235 -5.45 -7.23 13.96
CA ILE A 235 -6.59 -6.95 13.09
C ILE A 235 -7.90 -7.42 13.72
N LEU A 236 -7.97 -8.69 14.15
CA LEU A 236 -9.15 -9.25 14.80
C LEU A 236 -9.44 -8.53 16.12
N GLY A 237 -8.41 -8.10 16.85
CA GLY A 237 -8.55 -7.26 18.04
C GLY A 237 -9.34 -5.99 17.74
N LYS A 238 -9.02 -5.27 16.65
CA LYS A 238 -9.80 -4.10 16.21
C LYS A 238 -11.24 -4.45 15.86
N VAL A 239 -11.46 -5.53 15.12
CA VAL A 239 -12.80 -5.96 14.69
C VAL A 239 -13.67 -6.33 15.90
N LEU A 240 -13.16 -7.19 16.79
CA LEU A 240 -13.91 -7.71 17.93
C LEU A 240 -14.25 -6.65 18.99
N HIS A 241 -13.41 -5.62 19.13
CA HIS A 241 -13.68 -4.49 20.03
C HIS A 241 -14.53 -3.38 19.39
N GLY A 242 -15.05 -3.58 18.17
CA GLY A 242 -15.84 -2.56 17.47
C GLY A 242 -15.02 -1.33 17.06
N LYS A 243 -13.69 -1.48 16.95
CA LYS A 243 -12.74 -0.44 16.55
C LYS A 243 -12.23 -0.64 15.11
N ALA A 244 -13.02 -1.33 14.28
CA ALA A 244 -12.77 -1.46 12.85
C ALA A 244 -14.01 -1.00 12.04
N LYS A 245 -13.76 -0.24 10.98
CA LYS A 245 -14.73 0.08 9.95
C LYS A 245 -14.43 -0.78 8.72
N ILE A 246 -15.32 -1.74 8.44
CA ILE A 246 -15.24 -2.55 7.23
C ILE A 246 -15.74 -1.72 6.05
N VAL A 247 -14.87 -1.50 5.08
CA VAL A 247 -15.13 -0.74 3.84
C VAL A 247 -15.37 -1.72 2.69
N ASP A 248 -16.20 -1.34 1.73
CA ASP A 248 -16.44 -2.10 0.49
C ASP A 248 -16.32 -1.14 -0.69
N GLY A 249 -15.10 -0.99 -1.23
CA GLY A 249 -14.80 -0.08 -2.33
C GLY A 249 -14.40 1.33 -1.88
N ARG A 250 -14.81 2.35 -2.65
CA ARG A 250 -14.46 3.76 -2.39
C ARG A 250 -15.17 4.27 -1.14
N HIS A 251 -14.45 4.99 -0.28
CA HIS A 251 -15.02 5.56 0.94
C HIS A 251 -14.43 6.93 1.27
N GLU A 252 -15.26 7.96 1.42
CA GLU A 252 -14.81 9.26 1.92
C GLU A 252 -14.91 9.25 3.45
N ILE A 253 -13.76 9.38 4.12
CA ILE A 253 -13.67 9.36 5.59
C ILE A 253 -14.13 10.71 6.15
N THR A 254 -13.53 11.77 5.62
CA THR A 254 -13.84 13.18 5.85
C THR A 254 -13.59 13.95 4.56
N PRO A 255 -14.13 15.17 4.40
CA PRO A 255 -13.84 15.97 3.21
C PRO A 255 -12.34 16.07 2.94
N GLY A 256 -11.91 15.66 1.74
CA GLY A 256 -10.51 15.68 1.31
C GLY A 256 -9.67 14.48 1.77
N LEU A 257 -10.28 13.47 2.39
CA LEU A 257 -9.64 12.24 2.83
C LEU A 257 -10.43 11.03 2.33
N VAL A 258 -9.98 10.44 1.22
CA VAL A 258 -10.75 9.45 0.45
C VAL A 258 -9.96 8.16 0.28
N ILE A 259 -10.57 7.05 0.65
CA ILE A 259 -10.11 5.69 0.38
C ILE A 259 -10.54 5.30 -1.04
N HIS A 260 -9.59 4.81 -1.82
CA HIS A 260 -9.83 4.18 -3.12
C HIS A 260 -9.46 2.70 -3.08
N PRO A 261 -10.30 1.78 -3.57
CA PRO A 261 -9.94 0.37 -3.65
C PRO A 261 -8.82 0.17 -4.69
N ALA A 262 -7.85 -0.68 -4.36
CA ALA A 262 -6.83 -1.19 -5.27
C ALA A 262 -6.85 -2.73 -5.23
N PHE A 263 -8.05 -3.28 -5.39
CA PHE A 263 -8.29 -4.70 -5.20
C PHE A 263 -7.41 -5.56 -6.10
N ARG A 264 -6.82 -6.58 -5.49
CA ARG A 264 -5.88 -7.53 -6.12
C ARG A 264 -4.65 -6.88 -6.75
N GLY A 265 -4.30 -5.64 -6.39
CA GLY A 265 -3.00 -5.08 -6.72
C GLY A 265 -1.93 -5.89 -5.99
N HIS A 266 -1.60 -5.46 -4.76
CA HIS A 266 -0.75 -6.27 -3.89
C HIS A 266 -1.52 -7.40 -3.20
N THR A 267 -2.54 -7.05 -2.43
CA THR A 267 -3.46 -7.98 -1.75
C THR A 267 -4.88 -7.87 -2.32
N TYR A 268 -5.77 -8.80 -1.97
CA TYR A 268 -7.14 -8.80 -2.48
C TYR A 268 -7.91 -7.54 -2.10
N GLY A 269 -7.70 -7.03 -0.88
CA GLY A 269 -8.34 -5.82 -0.39
C GLY A 269 -7.39 -4.65 -0.20
N SER A 270 -6.30 -4.59 -0.97
CA SER A 270 -5.44 -3.42 -1.00
C SER A 270 -6.26 -2.15 -1.29
N GLN A 271 -5.91 -1.04 -0.63
CA GLN A 271 -6.56 0.25 -0.78
C GLN A 271 -5.54 1.38 -0.72
N LEU A 272 -5.89 2.50 -1.35
CA LEU A 272 -5.11 3.73 -1.43
C LEU A 272 -5.78 4.81 -0.57
N LEU A 273 -5.02 5.79 -0.10
CA LEU A 273 -5.56 6.96 0.60
C LEU A 273 -5.19 8.26 -0.15
N GLN A 274 -6.19 8.90 -0.73
CA GLN A 274 -6.10 10.26 -1.26
C GLN A 274 -6.23 11.27 -0.11
N VAL A 275 -5.31 12.24 -0.09
CA VAL A 275 -5.24 13.30 0.92
C VAL A 275 -5.11 14.65 0.22
N ASN A 276 -6.05 15.56 0.49
CA ASN A 276 -6.01 16.92 -0.03
C ASN A 276 -5.00 17.77 0.72
N THR A 277 -3.97 18.26 0.03
CA THR A 277 -2.89 19.05 0.67
C THR A 277 -2.53 20.29 -0.13
N ALA A 278 -1.75 21.20 0.47
CA ALA A 278 -1.32 22.43 -0.19
C ALA A 278 -0.45 22.20 -1.45
N ARG A 279 0.10 20.99 -1.63
CA ARG A 279 0.86 20.58 -2.82
C ARG A 279 0.02 19.81 -3.86
N GLY A 280 -1.30 19.78 -3.68
CA GLY A 280 -2.24 18.96 -4.44
C GLY A 280 -2.63 17.67 -3.70
N GLN A 281 -3.24 16.73 -4.41
CA GLN A 281 -3.60 15.43 -3.84
C GLN A 281 -2.32 14.61 -3.62
N LEU A 282 -2.07 14.19 -2.37
CA LEU A 282 -1.15 13.09 -2.07
C LEU A 282 -1.95 11.79 -2.15
N VAL A 283 -1.35 10.72 -2.68
CA VAL A 283 -1.99 9.39 -2.69
C VAL A 283 -1.04 8.37 -2.09
N PHE A 284 -1.33 7.92 -0.88
CA PHE A 284 -0.60 6.84 -0.23
C PHE A 284 -1.08 5.51 -0.77
N GLY A 285 -0.15 4.63 -1.17
CA GLY A 285 -0.53 3.38 -1.82
C GLY A 285 -0.03 2.10 -1.16
N SER A 286 0.66 2.19 -0.01
CA SER A 286 1.20 1.00 0.67
C SER A 286 2.03 0.16 -0.33
N ASP A 287 1.91 -1.16 -0.30
CA ASP A 287 2.59 -2.04 -1.25
C ASP A 287 1.99 -2.04 -2.65
N THR A 288 0.76 -1.55 -2.82
CA THR A 288 0.28 -1.25 -4.17
C THR A 288 1.16 -0.15 -4.77
N TYR A 289 1.67 0.80 -4.00
CA TYR A 289 2.74 1.70 -4.43
C TYR A 289 4.07 1.29 -3.79
N SER A 290 4.47 0.02 -3.93
CA SER A 290 5.72 -0.51 -3.35
C SER A 290 6.92 0.43 -3.56
N SER A 291 7.11 0.93 -4.80
CA SER A 291 8.16 1.89 -5.11
C SER A 291 7.66 2.99 -6.06
N TRP A 292 8.07 4.22 -5.80
CA TRP A 292 7.79 5.40 -6.62
C TRP A 292 8.53 5.33 -7.94
N THR A 293 9.75 4.80 -7.93
CA THR A 293 10.50 4.50 -9.15
C THR A 293 9.83 3.42 -9.99
N GLY A 294 9.13 2.46 -9.35
CA GLY A 294 8.31 1.47 -10.04
C GLY A 294 7.12 2.08 -10.76
N ILE A 295 6.41 3.02 -10.12
CA ILE A 295 5.34 3.80 -10.76
C ILE A 295 5.88 4.60 -11.95
N ARG A 296 6.97 5.34 -11.76
CA ARG A 296 7.61 6.17 -12.79
C ARG A 296 7.96 5.39 -14.05
N ASP A 297 8.59 4.23 -13.84
CA ASP A 297 9.19 3.43 -14.90
C ASP A 297 8.26 2.29 -15.37
N TRP A 298 7.03 2.22 -14.84
CA TRP A 298 6.06 1.16 -15.11
C TRP A 298 6.62 -0.25 -14.85
N LEU A 299 7.31 -0.40 -13.71
CA LEU A 299 7.86 -1.68 -13.26
C LEU A 299 6.89 -2.42 -12.35
N VAL A 300 6.95 -3.75 -12.45
CA VAL A 300 6.17 -4.66 -11.63
C VAL A 300 6.59 -4.51 -10.16
N ALA A 301 5.62 -4.35 -9.28
CA ALA A 301 5.84 -4.37 -7.83
C ALA A 301 6.10 -5.82 -7.35
N ASN A 302 6.67 -5.97 -6.15
CA ASN A 302 7.00 -7.20 -5.44
C ASN A 302 6.31 -8.50 -5.93
N ILE A 303 7.05 -9.61 -5.97
CA ILE A 303 6.56 -10.92 -6.43
C ILE A 303 5.35 -11.46 -5.63
N GLN A 304 5.06 -10.90 -4.46
CA GLN A 304 3.91 -11.25 -3.61
C GLN A 304 2.58 -10.63 -4.05
N GLN A 305 2.57 -9.81 -5.11
CA GLN A 305 1.34 -9.23 -5.65
C GLN A 305 0.36 -10.30 -6.16
N THR A 306 -0.91 -9.94 -6.28
CA THR A 306 -1.98 -10.89 -6.61
C THR A 306 -2.39 -10.86 -8.08
N ASP A 307 -2.49 -9.68 -8.68
CA ASP A 307 -2.79 -9.49 -10.11
C ASP A 307 -2.03 -8.27 -10.66
N THR A 308 -1.10 -8.52 -11.58
CA THR A 308 -0.27 -7.46 -12.17
C THR A 308 -1.08 -6.43 -12.96
N ILE A 309 -2.20 -6.82 -13.57
CA ILE A 309 -3.06 -5.87 -14.29
C ILE A 309 -3.71 -4.90 -13.30
N GLN A 310 -4.24 -5.41 -12.18
CA GLN A 310 -4.80 -4.54 -11.14
C GLN A 310 -3.74 -3.64 -10.50
N GLN A 311 -2.52 -4.13 -10.35
CA GLN A 311 -1.38 -3.35 -9.88
C GLN A 311 -1.09 -2.15 -10.81
N PHE A 312 -1.07 -2.36 -12.14
CA PHE A 312 -0.87 -1.27 -13.09
C PHE A 312 -2.07 -0.32 -13.19
N LEU A 313 -3.30 -0.82 -13.02
CA LEU A 313 -4.48 0.03 -12.91
C LEU A 313 -4.42 0.92 -11.66
N ALA A 314 -3.83 0.45 -10.56
CA ALA A 314 -3.58 1.31 -9.41
C ALA A 314 -2.52 2.38 -9.73
N TYR A 315 -1.49 2.09 -10.52
CA TYR A 315 -0.55 3.13 -10.98
C TYR A 315 -1.28 4.19 -11.81
N GLU A 316 -2.16 3.81 -12.73
CA GLU A 316 -3.03 4.76 -13.45
C GLU A 316 -3.82 5.66 -12.48
N LYS A 317 -4.39 5.10 -11.40
CA LYS A 317 -5.08 5.91 -10.37
C LYS A 317 -4.15 6.96 -9.75
N CYS A 318 -2.89 6.62 -9.47
CA CYS A 318 -1.88 7.57 -8.99
C CYS A 318 -1.72 8.74 -9.97
N TYR A 319 -1.57 8.46 -11.26
CA TYR A 319 -1.41 9.50 -12.27
C TYR A 319 -2.64 10.42 -12.36
N VAL A 320 -3.84 9.85 -12.38
CA VAL A 320 -5.10 10.61 -12.49
C VAL A 320 -5.38 11.44 -11.24
N LEU A 321 -5.24 10.85 -10.05
CA LEU A 321 -5.57 11.50 -8.79
C LEU A 321 -4.59 12.62 -8.43
N THR A 322 -3.31 12.47 -8.76
CA THR A 322 -2.29 13.44 -8.35
C THR A 322 -2.09 14.58 -9.35
N SER A 323 -2.59 14.47 -10.59
CA SER A 323 -2.48 15.55 -11.57
C SER A 323 -3.40 15.38 -12.79
N ARG A 324 -4.04 16.47 -13.20
CA ARG A 324 -4.74 16.55 -14.51
C ARG A 324 -3.79 16.55 -15.71
N LEU A 325 -2.50 16.72 -15.46
CA LEU A 325 -1.41 16.74 -16.46
C LEU A 325 -0.56 15.46 -16.42
N ASN A 326 -1.10 14.34 -15.90
CA ASN A 326 -0.44 13.04 -15.89
C ASN A 326 0.92 13.03 -15.15
N SER A 327 0.91 13.40 -13.87
CA SER A 327 2.08 13.37 -12.97
C SER A 327 1.88 12.29 -11.92
N PHE A 328 2.97 11.78 -11.36
CA PHE A 328 3.02 10.76 -10.30
C PHE A 328 3.79 11.26 -9.06
N ASN A 329 4.21 12.54 -9.08
CA ASN A 329 5.14 13.11 -8.09
C ASN A 329 4.57 13.20 -6.67
N ASN A 330 3.26 13.02 -6.50
CA ASN A 330 2.58 13.03 -5.20
C ASN A 330 2.07 11.63 -4.78
N CYS A 331 2.50 10.57 -5.48
CA CYS A 331 2.20 9.20 -5.09
C CYS A 331 3.21 8.75 -4.04
N VAL A 332 2.72 8.39 -2.86
CA VAL A 332 3.54 8.06 -1.69
C VAL A 332 3.68 6.54 -1.59
N SER A 333 4.93 6.08 -1.55
CA SER A 333 5.30 4.67 -1.66
C SER A 333 5.79 4.11 -0.32
N ALA A 334 5.43 2.86 -0.03
CA ALA A 334 5.79 2.19 1.23
C ALA A 334 7.28 1.89 1.33
N HIS A 335 7.86 1.34 0.26
CA HIS A 335 9.18 0.69 0.27
C HIS A 335 10.12 1.24 -0.81
N GLU A 336 10.06 2.56 -1.06
CA GLU A 336 10.89 3.19 -2.11
C GLU A 336 12.40 3.17 -1.73
N PRO A 337 13.27 2.49 -2.49
CA PRO A 337 14.71 2.45 -2.20
C PRO A 337 15.39 3.81 -2.09
N ILE A 338 14.97 4.79 -2.90
CA ILE A 338 15.56 6.14 -2.89
C ILE A 338 14.82 7.11 -1.96
N ALA A 339 13.96 6.62 -1.07
CA ALA A 339 13.37 7.45 -0.03
C ALA A 339 14.45 8.06 0.87
N TYR A 340 14.15 9.26 1.37
CA TYR A 340 15.07 10.03 2.19
C TYR A 340 16.37 10.36 1.45
N THR A 341 16.26 10.65 0.15
CA THR A 341 17.34 11.16 -0.70
C THR A 341 16.82 12.31 -1.55
N ALA A 342 17.72 13.07 -2.18
CA ALA A 342 17.33 14.13 -3.11
C ALA A 342 16.63 13.58 -4.37
N ALA A 343 16.78 12.29 -4.69
CA ALA A 343 16.20 11.68 -5.88
C ALA A 343 14.70 11.40 -5.74
N TYR A 344 14.16 11.38 -4.51
CA TYR A 344 12.73 11.24 -4.27
C TYR A 344 12.16 12.52 -3.60
N PRO A 345 11.68 13.49 -4.39
CA PRO A 345 11.36 14.83 -3.88
C PRO A 345 10.33 14.87 -2.74
N LEU A 346 9.39 13.92 -2.69
CA LEU A 346 8.41 13.83 -1.61
C LEU A 346 9.07 13.71 -0.24
N THR A 347 10.14 12.92 -0.12
CA THR A 347 10.83 12.63 1.13
C THR A 347 12.16 13.37 1.26
N ALA A 348 12.41 14.37 0.41
CA ALA A 348 13.66 15.13 0.42
C ALA A 348 13.80 15.99 1.69
N ASN A 349 12.70 16.37 2.34
CA ASN A 349 12.70 17.12 3.59
C ASN A 349 12.71 16.19 4.82
N TRP A 350 13.82 15.47 5.02
CA TRP A 350 13.95 14.42 6.03
C TRP A 350 15.05 14.66 7.07
N TRP A 351 14.96 13.92 8.18
CA TRP A 351 15.96 13.86 9.24
C TRP A 351 15.92 12.50 9.96
N ASN A 352 17.02 12.12 10.61
CA ASN A 352 17.05 11.01 11.58
C ASN A 352 16.29 11.43 12.84
N ILE A 353 15.41 10.56 13.31
CA ILE A 353 14.68 10.78 14.55
C ILE A 353 15.67 10.68 15.73
N PRO A 354 15.75 11.70 16.61
CA PRO A 354 16.62 11.66 17.78
C PRO A 354 16.32 10.44 18.66
N ASN A 355 17.34 9.65 19.02
CA ASN A 355 17.19 8.38 19.74
C ASN A 355 16.21 7.39 19.04
N GLY A 356 16.00 7.55 17.74
CA GLY A 356 15.05 6.77 16.94
C GLY A 356 15.63 5.49 16.37
N ASN A 357 16.80 5.03 16.81
CA ASN A 357 17.42 3.80 16.32
C ASN A 357 17.70 3.83 14.79
N CYS A 358 18.26 4.92 14.26
CA CYS A 358 18.40 5.16 12.80
C CYS A 358 17.07 5.22 12.01
N SER A 359 15.92 5.26 12.68
CA SER A 359 14.64 5.60 12.05
C SER A 359 14.67 7.05 11.55
N ARG A 360 14.00 7.27 10.43
CA ARG A 360 13.94 8.55 9.73
C ARG A 360 12.51 9.08 9.70
N ALA A 361 12.37 10.39 9.60
CA ALA A 361 11.11 11.07 9.34
C ALA A 361 11.28 12.01 8.15
N ALA A 362 10.21 12.25 7.40
CA ALA A 362 10.14 13.33 6.44
C ALA A 362 8.81 14.10 6.54
N GLU A 363 8.90 15.41 6.46
CA GLU A 363 7.75 16.31 6.38
C GLU A 363 7.39 16.50 4.89
N LEU A 364 6.28 15.90 4.47
CA LEU A 364 5.87 15.90 3.06
C LEU A 364 5.25 17.24 2.67
N ILE A 365 4.41 17.79 3.56
CA ILE A 365 3.73 19.08 3.40
C ILE A 365 3.03 19.50 4.70
N LEU A 366 2.84 20.80 4.87
CA LEU A 366 2.03 21.38 5.95
C LEU A 366 0.82 22.12 5.42
N ALA A 367 -0.29 22.04 6.15
CA ALA A 367 -1.44 22.91 5.94
C ALA A 367 -1.07 24.38 6.29
N PRO A 368 -1.75 25.38 5.68
CA PRO A 368 -1.48 26.79 5.97
C PRO A 368 -1.54 27.13 7.46
N GLY A 369 -0.54 27.88 7.95
CA GLY A 369 -0.46 28.33 9.34
C GLY A 369 0.15 27.31 10.31
N LYS A 370 0.51 26.11 9.86
CA LYS A 370 1.26 25.14 10.66
C LYS A 370 2.77 25.44 10.63
N THR A 371 3.46 25.12 11.71
CA THR A 371 4.91 25.29 11.85
C THR A 371 5.64 24.00 11.51
N THR A 372 6.84 24.12 10.92
CA THR A 372 7.67 22.95 10.59
C THR A 372 8.09 22.17 11.82
N HIS A 373 8.03 20.84 11.69
CA HIS A 373 8.57 19.89 12.65
C HIS A 373 10.01 19.47 12.33
N VAL A 374 10.54 19.94 11.19
CA VAL A 374 11.94 19.68 10.81
C VAL A 374 12.85 20.43 11.80
N PRO A 375 13.81 19.75 12.43
CA PRO A 375 14.76 20.41 13.32
C PRO A 375 15.53 21.51 12.60
N ALA A 376 15.91 22.58 13.32
CA ALA A 376 16.70 23.67 12.75
C ALA A 376 18.06 23.21 12.15
N SER A 377 18.63 22.16 12.73
CA SER A 377 19.83 21.46 12.24
C SER A 377 19.51 19.97 12.07
N PRO A 378 18.86 19.56 10.97
CA PRO A 378 18.41 18.19 10.79
C PRO A 378 19.59 17.25 10.57
N ASP A 379 19.71 16.21 11.40
CA ASP A 379 20.69 15.14 11.17
C ASP A 379 20.26 14.30 9.96
N ARG A 380 21.11 14.25 8.94
CA ARG A 380 20.90 13.49 7.70
C ARG A 380 22.00 12.47 7.47
N THR A 381 22.70 12.08 8.53
CA THR A 381 23.77 11.08 8.47
C THR A 381 23.16 9.72 8.13
N LEU A 382 23.74 9.03 7.15
CA LEU A 382 23.31 7.66 6.84
C LEU A 382 23.62 6.73 8.02
N CYS A 383 22.61 6.01 8.49
CA CYS A 383 22.66 5.24 9.72
C CYS A 383 21.96 3.88 9.51
N VAL A 384 22.56 2.82 10.05
CA VAL A 384 21.99 1.47 10.15
C VAL A 384 22.26 0.98 11.56
N ASN A 385 21.21 0.55 12.27
CA ASN A 385 21.35 -0.07 13.58
C ASN A 385 20.61 -1.41 13.60
N LEU A 386 21.40 -2.48 13.71
CA LEU A 386 20.92 -3.86 13.77
C LEU A 386 20.54 -4.30 15.19
N ASN A 387 20.73 -3.43 16.20
CA ASN A 387 20.35 -3.75 17.56
C ASN A 387 18.83 -3.88 17.66
N ALA A 388 18.39 -5.11 17.88
CA ALA A 388 17.01 -5.42 18.19
C ALA A 388 16.69 -4.99 19.64
N PRO A 389 15.54 -4.35 19.90
CA PRO A 389 15.03 -4.24 21.27
C PRO A 389 14.84 -5.63 21.88
N PRO A 390 14.90 -5.79 23.21
CA PRO A 390 14.53 -7.03 23.86
C PRO A 390 13.12 -7.46 23.43
N HIS A 391 12.99 -8.68 22.92
CA HIS A 391 11.71 -9.23 22.48
C HIS A 391 11.65 -10.72 22.79
N THR A 392 10.45 -11.22 23.05
CA THR A 392 10.22 -12.64 23.24
C THR A 392 10.19 -13.33 21.88
N VAL A 393 11.06 -14.32 21.68
CA VAL A 393 10.94 -15.28 20.58
C VAL A 393 9.83 -16.25 20.98
N SER A 394 8.58 -15.87 20.71
CA SER A 394 7.44 -16.78 20.86
C SER A 394 6.83 -16.99 19.48
N PRO A 395 6.72 -18.25 19.03
CA PRO A 395 6.20 -18.60 17.71
C PRO A 395 4.75 -18.17 17.51
#